data_AF-A0A6G3SB30-F1
#
_entry.id   AF-A0A6G3SB30-F1
#
_cell.length_a   1.000
_cell.length_b   1.000
_cell.length_c   1.000
_cell.angle_alpha   90.00
_cell.angle_beta   90.00
_cell.angle_gamma   90.00
#
_symmetry.space_group_name_H-M   'P 1'
#
loop_
_entity.id
_entity.type
_entity.pdbx_description
1 polymer ?
#
loop_
_entity_poly.entity_id
_entity_poly.type
_entity_poly.pdbx_seq_one_letter_code
_entity_poly.pdbx_strand_id
1 'polypeptide(L)' 'MTRYTARPIEATALKELRTTDDAGRPCVPYTATDDDAGSPLRCCLRPVREGERIALVAYAPLRRWAA' A
#
# COMPACT_ATOMS: atom_id res chain seq x y z
N MET A 1 26.21 -4.42 -2.67
CA MET A 1 24.81 -4.09 -2.27
C MET A 1 24.36 -2.88 -3.06
N THR A 2 23.29 -3.02 -3.85
CA THR A 2 22.69 -1.90 -4.56
C THR A 2 21.87 -1.06 -3.57
N ARG A 3 22.08 0.26 -3.54
CA ARG A 3 21.22 1.19 -2.78
C ARG A 3 20.10 1.69 -3.69
N TYR A 4 18.87 1.65 -3.20
CA TYR A 4 17.71 2.20 -3.88
C TYR A 4 17.19 3.41 -3.11
N THR A 5 16.79 4.45 -3.85
CA THR A 5 16.10 5.61 -3.26
C THR A 5 14.63 5.26 -3.07
N ALA A 6 14.16 5.29 -1.83
CA ALA A 6 12.74 5.14 -1.55
C ALA A 6 11.97 6.36 -2.10
N ARG A 7 10.95 6.11 -2.92
CA ARG A 7 10.00 7.14 -3.37
C ARG A 7 8.70 6.97 -2.56
N PRO A 8 8.40 7.88 -1.62
CA PRO A 8 7.18 7.78 -0.83
C PRO A 8 5.95 8.03 -1.71
N ILE A 9 4.79 7.61 -1.21
CA ILE A 9 3.51 8.02 -1.79
C ILE A 9 3.28 9.48 -1.43
N GLU A 10 3.06 10.33 -2.43
CA GLU A 10 2.74 11.74 -2.22
C GLU A 10 1.52 11.92 -1.31
N ALA A 11 1.53 12.96 -0.48
CA ALA A 11 0.52 13.17 0.55
C ALA A 11 -0.91 13.23 -0.03
N THR A 12 -1.08 13.87 -1.19
CA THR A 12 -2.37 13.95 -1.89
C THR A 12 -2.86 12.57 -2.34
N ALA A 13 -1.97 11.78 -2.95
CA ALA A 13 -2.30 10.41 -3.34
C ALA A 13 -2.64 9.54 -2.12
N LEU A 14 -1.90 9.68 -1.02
CA LEU A 14 -2.20 8.96 0.22
C LEU A 14 -3.58 9.34 0.79
N LYS A 15 -3.97 10.61 0.72
CA LYS A 15 -5.30 11.07 1.18
C LYS A 15 -6.42 10.43 0.36
N GLU A 16 -6.26 10.40 -0.95
CA GLU A 16 -7.28 9.82 -1.84
C GLU A 16 -7.41 8.32 -1.67
N LEU A 17 -6.28 7.61 -1.53
CA LEU A 17 -6.26 6.16 -1.30
C LEU A 17 -6.92 5.73 0.01
N ARG A 18 -7.01 6.62 0.98
CA ARG A 18 -7.78 6.39 2.22
C ARG A 18 -9.29 6.47 2.03
N THR A 19 -9.74 6.84 0.82
CA THR A 19 -11.15 6.91 0.45
C THR A 19 -11.47 5.83 -0.58
N THR A 20 -10.80 5.87 -1.74
CA THR A 20 -11.06 4.99 -2.87
C THR A 20 -9.76 4.74 -3.63
N ASP A 21 -9.52 3.52 -4.07
CA ASP A 21 -8.38 3.17 -4.91
C ASP A 21 -8.59 3.55 -6.38
N ASP A 22 -7.53 3.42 -7.18
CA ASP A 22 -7.55 3.77 -8.59
C ASP A 22 -8.45 2.83 -9.44
N ALA A 23 -8.95 1.72 -8.88
CA ALA A 23 -9.95 0.85 -9.48
C ALA A 23 -11.39 1.15 -9.01
N GLY A 24 -11.59 2.24 -8.26
CA GLY A 24 -12.89 2.62 -7.73
C GLY A 24 -13.34 1.83 -6.49
N ARG A 25 -12.45 1.05 -5.87
CA ARG A 25 -12.79 0.25 -4.68
C ARG A 25 -12.62 1.08 -3.41
N PRO A 26 -13.56 1.01 -2.45
CA PRO A 26 -13.45 1.76 -1.21
C PRO A 26 -12.29 1.22 -0.34
N CYS A 27 -11.66 2.11 0.43
CA CYS A 27 -10.65 1.72 1.42
C CYS A 27 -11.31 1.04 2.62
N VAL A 28 -11.36 -0.29 2.60
CA VAL A 28 -11.84 -1.10 3.72
C VAL A 28 -10.67 -1.65 4.55
N PRO A 29 -10.78 -1.67 5.90
CA PRO A 29 -9.74 -2.26 6.72
C PRO A 29 -9.67 -3.76 6.46
N TYR A 30 -8.46 -4.25 6.18
CA TYR A 30 -8.14 -5.65 6.06
C TYR A 30 -7.27 -6.08 7.24
N THR A 31 -7.63 -7.17 7.89
CA THR A 31 -6.82 -7.77 8.95
C THR A 31 -5.89 -8.78 8.29
N ALA A 32 -4.59 -8.53 8.39
CA ALA A 32 -3.57 -9.42 7.83
C ALA A 32 -3.65 -10.81 8.47
N THR A 33 -3.60 -11.83 7.61
CA THR A 33 -3.55 -13.24 8.01
C THR A 33 -2.11 -13.70 8.18
N ASP A 34 -1.92 -14.95 8.61
CA ASP A 34 -0.59 -15.57 8.67
C ASP A 34 0.05 -15.66 7.27
N ASP A 35 -0.75 -15.96 6.24
CA ASP A 35 -0.29 -16.00 4.84
C ASP A 35 0.21 -14.64 4.33
N ASP A 36 -0.29 -13.54 4.91
CA ASP A 36 0.16 -12.19 4.57
C ASP A 36 1.47 -11.81 5.29
N ALA A 37 1.77 -12.44 6.42
CA ALA A 37 2.85 -12.04 7.30
C ALA A 37 4.21 -12.03 6.58
N GLY A 38 4.98 -10.96 6.77
CA GLY A 38 6.24 -10.77 6.04
C GLY A 38 6.12 -10.06 4.70
N SER A 39 4.90 -9.93 4.13
CA SER A 39 4.68 -9.19 2.90
C SER A 39 5.07 -7.71 3.03
N PRO A 40 5.71 -7.11 2.02
CA PRO A 40 6.19 -5.73 2.10
C PRO A 40 5.05 -4.71 2.00
N LEU A 41 4.93 -3.83 2.99
CA LEU A 41 4.00 -2.70 2.95
C LEU A 41 4.60 -1.53 2.17
N ARG A 42 3.84 -1.01 1.20
CA ARG A 42 4.28 0.10 0.35
C ARG A 42 4.33 1.45 1.08
N CYS A 43 3.39 1.71 1.99
CA CYS A 43 3.33 3.00 2.71
C CYS A 43 4.30 3.06 3.90
N CYS A 44 4.41 1.99 4.67
CA CYS A 44 5.24 1.95 5.88
C CYS A 44 6.67 1.47 5.63
N LEU A 45 6.97 0.96 4.42
CA LEU A 45 8.28 0.40 4.03
C LEU A 45 8.83 -0.63 5.02
N ARG A 46 7.94 -1.49 5.51
CA ARG A 46 8.26 -2.58 6.42
C ARG A 46 7.38 -3.81 6.12
N PRO A 47 7.74 -4.98 6.64
CA PRO A 47 6.85 -6.13 6.60
C PRO A 47 5.56 -5.90 7.39
N VAL A 48 4.46 -6.47 6.90
CA VAL A 48 3.20 -6.60 7.64
C VAL A 48 3.31 -7.70 8.70
N ARG A 49 2.57 -7.55 9.80
CA ARG A 49 2.43 -8.56 10.86
C ARG A 49 1.04 -9.20 10.81
N GLU A 50 0.93 -10.46 11.22
CA GLU A 50 -0.35 -11.11 11.44
C GLU A 50 -1.24 -10.26 12.39
N GLY A 51 -2.54 -10.20 12.10
CA GLY A 51 -3.53 -9.45 12.89
C GLY A 51 -3.47 -7.93 12.70
N GLU A 52 -2.51 -7.43 11.93
CA GLU A 52 -2.38 -5.99 11.68
C GLU A 52 -3.49 -5.49 10.77
N ARG A 53 -4.05 -4.31 11.08
CA ARG A 53 -5.04 -3.64 10.24
C ARG A 53 -4.35 -2.80 9.17
N ILE A 54 -4.47 -3.23 7.92
CA ILE A 54 -3.89 -2.57 6.75
C ILE A 54 -4.99 -2.22 5.74
N ALA A 55 -4.63 -1.47 4.69
CA ALA A 55 -5.50 -1.21 3.55
C ALA A 55 -4.99 -2.01 2.34
N LEU A 56 -5.89 -2.76 1.71
CA LEU A 56 -5.63 -3.37 0.41
C LEU A 56 -6.07 -2.39 -0.69
N VAL A 57 -5.20 -2.21 -1.67
CA VAL A 57 -5.41 -1.31 -2.81
C VAL A 57 -5.24 -2.15 -4.07
N ALA A 58 -6.16 -2.01 -5.02
CA ALA A 58 -5.98 -2.60 -6.33
C ALA A 58 -4.63 -2.19 -6.89
N TYR A 59 -3.89 -3.15 -7.41
CA TYR A 59 -2.68 -2.86 -8.15
C TYR A 59 -3.08 -2.19 -9.46
N ALA A 60 -3.20 -0.87 -9.46
CA ALA A 60 -3.46 -0.10 -10.66
C ALA A 60 -2.14 0.10 -11.42
N PRO A 61 -2.14 -0.02 -12.76
CA PRO A 61 -0.93 0.13 -13.54
C PRO A 61 -0.45 1.58 -13.38
N LEU A 62 0.70 1.75 -12.74
CA LEU A 62 1.79 2.76 -12.85
C LEU A 62 1.50 4.23 -13.24
N ARG A 63 0.40 4.54 -13.96
CA ARG A 63 0.01 5.83 -14.52
C ARG A 63 0.00 6.98 -13.53
N ARG A 64 -0.25 6.70 -12.25
CA ARG A 64 -0.31 7.72 -11.20
C ARG A 64 0.92 7.72 -10.30
N TRP A 65 1.68 6.62 -10.24
CA TRP A 65 2.60 6.33 -9.13
C TRP A 65 4.06 6.06 -9.55
N ALA A 66 4.33 5.86 -10.83
CA ALA A 66 5.69 5.69 -11.37
C ALA A 66 6.05 6.73 -12.44
N ALA A 67 5.24 7.78 -12.59
CA ALA A 67 5.71 9.02 -13.20
C ALA A 67 6.75 9.72 -12.30
#